data_AF-A0A7J7JVC8-F1
#
_entry.id   AF-A0A7J7JVC8-F1
#
_cell.length_a   1.000
_cell.length_b   1.000
_cell.length_c   1.000
_cell.angle_alpha   90.00
_cell.angle_beta   90.00
_cell.angle_gamma   90.00
#
_symmetry.space_group_name_H-M   'P 1'
#
loop_
_entity.id
_entity.type
_entity.pdbx_description
1 polymer ?
#
loop_
_entity_poly.entity_id
_entity_poly.type
_entity_poly.pdbx_seq_one_letter_code
_entity_poly.pdbx_strand_id
1 'polypeptide(L)'
;MGPQTKFVQCPEGELQKRKEVVHTVTLHEIDVINSRTQGFLALFSGDTGEIKTEVREQINAKVAEWREEGKAEIVPGVLFIDEVHMLDIECFSFLNRALESDMAPVLIMATNRGITKIRGTDYKSPHGIPIDLLDRLLIIATTPYEEKEIKQILKIRCEEEDVEMSDDAITILTKIGMETSLRYAIQLIMSANLVARKRKGTEVSVEDIKRVYSLFLDESRSSQFLKEYQMSSCSTIWKWMSRKKCRLEPSYLLCTFSHQQYVPHLKGCRTF
;
A
#
# COMPACT_ATOMS: atom_id res chain seq x y z
N MET A 1 -39.77 15.26 -17.70
CA MET A 1 -39.13 14.38 -16.70
C MET A 1 -37.94 13.71 -17.39
N GLY A 2 -36.75 13.77 -16.80
CA GLY A 2 -35.54 13.21 -17.42
C GLY A 2 -35.58 11.68 -17.51
N PRO A 3 -34.83 11.07 -18.46
CA PRO A 3 -34.88 9.64 -18.78
C PRO A 3 -34.40 8.68 -17.69
N GLN A 4 -34.02 9.17 -16.50
CA GLN A 4 -33.61 8.35 -15.36
C GLN A 4 -34.30 8.81 -14.08
N THR A 5 -35.63 8.68 -14.02
CA THR A 5 -36.38 8.80 -12.77
C THR A 5 -36.50 7.41 -12.14
N LYS A 6 -36.00 7.25 -10.90
CA LYS A 6 -36.10 5.98 -10.17
C LYS A 6 -37.51 5.88 -9.56
N PHE A 7 -38.29 4.92 -10.05
CA PHE A 7 -39.54 4.53 -9.39
C PHE A 7 -39.21 3.53 -8.29
N VAL A 8 -39.62 3.82 -7.07
CA VAL A 8 -39.46 2.95 -5.90
C VAL A 8 -40.84 2.48 -5.49
N GLN A 9 -40.97 1.21 -5.11
CA GLN A 9 -42.22 0.64 -4.64
C GLN A 9 -42.64 1.26 -3.30
N CYS A 10 -43.94 1.32 -3.04
CA CYS A 10 -44.47 1.78 -1.77
C CYS A 10 -43.98 0.86 -0.64
N PRO A 11 -43.28 1.38 0.38
CA PRO A 11 -42.82 0.56 1.50
C PRO A 11 -44.01 0.05 2.31
N GLU A 12 -43.90 -1.20 2.78
CA GLU A 12 -44.96 -1.88 3.54
C GLU A 12 -44.76 -1.79 5.06
N GLY A 13 -45.88 -1.89 5.78
CA GLY A 13 -45.94 -1.88 7.25
C GLY A 13 -46.21 -0.50 7.86
N GLU A 14 -45.94 -0.37 9.16
CA GLU A 14 -46.20 0.88 9.88
C GLU A 14 -45.35 2.05 9.38
N LEU A 15 -45.97 3.24 9.30
CA LEU A 15 -45.31 4.47 8.87
C LEU A 15 -44.17 4.90 9.82
N GLN A 16 -44.25 4.53 11.11
CA GLN A 16 -43.23 4.85 12.10
C GLN A 16 -42.65 3.54 12.65
N LYS A 17 -41.36 3.30 12.40
CA LYS A 17 -40.63 2.14 12.93
C LYS A 17 -39.47 2.63 13.78
N ARG A 18 -39.28 2.05 14.96
CA ARG A 18 -38.05 2.23 15.76
C ARG A 18 -37.04 1.21 15.28
N LYS A 19 -35.86 1.68 14.89
CA LYS A 19 -34.74 0.84 14.47
C LYS A 19 -33.54 1.16 15.35
N GLU A 20 -32.98 0.14 15.99
CA GLU A 20 -31.69 0.24 16.62
C GLU A 20 -30.60 0.20 15.55
N VAL A 21 -29.71 1.17 15.59
CA VAL A 21 -28.56 1.26 14.70
C VAL A 21 -27.32 1.31 15.56
N VAL A 22 -26.46 0.31 15.38
CA VAL A 22 -25.16 0.25 16.04
C VAL A 22 -24.18 1.06 15.19
N HIS A 23 -23.47 1.99 15.84
CA HIS A 23 -22.46 2.81 15.21
C HIS A 23 -21.10 2.48 15.82
N THR A 24 -20.11 2.23 14.97
CA THR A 24 -18.73 2.06 15.38
C THR A 24 -17.97 3.32 15.00
N VAL A 25 -17.31 3.93 15.99
CA VAL A 25 -16.51 5.15 15.83
C VAL A 25 -15.13 4.92 16.41
N THR A 26 -14.12 5.55 15.82
CA THR A 26 -12.74 5.48 16.33
C THR A 26 -12.50 6.57 17.37
N LEU A 27 -11.58 6.32 18.32
CA LEU A 27 -11.19 7.34 19.30
C LEU A 27 -10.62 8.59 18.63
N HIS A 28 -9.90 8.42 17.51
CA HIS A 28 -9.37 9.53 16.73
C HIS A 28 -10.48 10.43 16.16
N GLU A 29 -11.60 9.86 15.69
CA GLU A 29 -12.73 10.66 15.21
C GLU A 29 -13.37 11.48 16.34
N ILE A 30 -13.50 10.88 17.53
CA ILE A 30 -14.03 11.56 18.72
C ILE A 30 -13.08 12.71 19.12
N ASP A 31 -11.77 12.48 19.09
CA ASP A 31 -10.75 13.51 19.37
C ASP A 31 -10.87 14.71 18.43
N VAL A 32 -10.98 14.47 17.12
CA VAL A 32 -11.07 15.54 16.12
C VAL A 32 -12.37 16.33 16.24
N ILE A 33 -13.49 15.64 16.45
CA ILE A 33 -14.82 16.28 16.59
C ILE A 33 -14.85 17.20 17.81
N ASN A 34 -14.27 16.78 18.93
CA ASN A 34 -14.26 17.57 20.16
C ASN A 34 -13.17 18.65 20.18
N SER A 35 -12.15 18.55 19.34
CA SER A 35 -11.06 19.53 19.27
C SER A 35 -11.45 20.83 18.53
N ARG A 36 -12.43 20.81 17.61
CA ARG A 36 -12.81 21.98 16.79
C ARG A 36 -14.32 22.09 16.60
N THR A 37 -14.83 23.32 16.52
CA THR A 37 -16.25 23.63 16.30
C THR A 37 -16.81 23.09 14.97
N GLN A 38 -15.95 22.86 13.97
CA GLN A 38 -16.28 22.18 12.70
C GLN A 38 -15.44 20.90 12.50
N GLY A 39 -15.15 20.16 13.58
CA GLY A 39 -14.27 18.98 13.53
C GLY A 39 -14.77 17.87 12.58
N PHE A 40 -16.07 17.76 12.36
CA PHE A 40 -16.62 16.76 11.43
C PHE A 40 -16.16 16.98 9.97
N LEU A 41 -16.09 18.22 9.50
CA LEU A 41 -15.62 18.51 8.14
C LEU A 41 -14.11 18.28 8.00
N ALA A 42 -13.36 18.52 9.08
CA ALA A 42 -11.91 18.34 9.14
C ALA A 42 -11.49 16.87 8.95
N LEU A 43 -12.33 15.92 9.40
CA LEU A 43 -12.12 14.49 9.16
C LEU A 43 -12.05 14.14 7.67
N PHE A 44 -12.84 14.83 6.84
CA PHE A 44 -12.87 14.58 5.39
C PHE A 44 -11.85 15.41 4.62
N SER A 45 -11.47 16.59 5.14
CA SER A 45 -10.49 17.46 4.48
C SER A 45 -9.04 17.09 4.81
N GLY A 46 -8.81 16.31 5.87
CA GLY A 46 -7.47 15.99 6.38
C GLY A 46 -6.79 17.15 7.12
N ASP A 47 -7.45 18.30 7.28
CA ASP A 47 -6.95 19.45 8.03
C ASP A 47 -7.33 19.35 9.52
N THR A 48 -6.97 18.21 10.13
CA THR A 48 -7.24 17.94 11.54
C THR A 48 -6.27 18.70 12.45
N GLY A 49 -5.03 18.89 12.00
CA GLY A 49 -3.95 19.51 12.77
C GLY A 49 -3.54 18.68 14.00
N GLU A 50 -2.65 19.23 14.82
CA GLU A 50 -2.24 18.59 16.07
C GLU A 50 -3.32 18.75 17.14
N ILE A 51 -3.73 17.61 17.72
CA ILE A 51 -4.71 17.58 18.80
C ILE A 51 -3.97 17.68 20.13
N LYS A 52 -4.41 18.59 20.99
CA LYS A 52 -3.84 18.77 22.33
C LYS A 52 -4.04 17.51 23.17
N THR A 53 -3.02 17.15 23.96
CA THR A 53 -3.07 16.00 24.87
C THR A 53 -4.20 16.09 25.89
N GLU A 54 -4.51 17.31 26.38
CA GLU A 54 -5.61 17.56 27.32
C GLU A 54 -6.97 17.05 26.80
N VAL A 55 -7.24 17.23 25.51
CA VAL A 55 -8.49 16.77 24.88
C VAL A 55 -8.54 15.25 24.84
N ARG A 56 -7.40 14.60 24.52
CA ARG A 56 -7.29 13.14 24.49
C ARG A 56 -7.49 12.52 25.87
N GLU A 57 -6.91 13.12 26.91
CA GLU A 57 -7.08 12.66 28.30
C GLU A 57 -8.53 12.79 28.77
N GLN A 58 -9.19 13.90 28.46
CA GLN A 58 -10.61 14.09 28.77
C GLN A 58 -11.50 13.08 28.05
N ILE A 59 -11.20 12.75 26.79
CA ILE A 59 -11.96 11.77 26.02
C ILE A 59 -11.71 10.36 26.55
N ASN A 60 -10.46 10.01 26.86
CA ASN A 60 -10.14 8.72 27.47
C ASN A 60 -10.87 8.51 28.80
N ALA A 61 -10.97 9.54 29.64
CA ALA A 61 -11.75 9.46 30.89
C ALA A 61 -13.24 9.25 30.63
N LYS A 62 -13.84 9.96 29.66
CA LYS A 62 -15.25 9.78 29.28
C LYS A 62 -15.54 8.41 28.68
N VAL A 63 -14.62 7.89 27.86
CA VAL A 63 -14.76 6.57 27.26
C VAL A 63 -14.65 5.48 28.32
N ALA A 64 -13.77 5.65 29.32
CA ALA A 64 -13.71 4.77 30.48
C ALA A 64 -15.03 4.79 31.29
N GLU A 65 -15.60 5.98 31.53
CA GLU A 65 -16.90 6.11 32.18
C GLU A 65 -18.01 5.41 31.38
N TRP A 66 -18.09 5.62 30.06
CA TRP A 66 -19.09 4.97 29.21
C TRP A 66 -18.95 3.45 29.17
N ARG A 67 -17.71 2.95 29.30
CA ARG A 67 -17.43 1.52 29.43
C ARG A 67 -17.93 0.98 30.76
N GLU A 68 -17.67 1.67 31.87
CA GLU A 68 -18.12 1.27 33.21
C GLU A 68 -19.65 1.31 33.35
N GLU A 69 -20.30 2.29 32.74
CA GLU A 69 -21.76 2.42 32.70
C GLU A 69 -22.43 1.42 31.72
N GLY A 70 -21.66 0.72 30.89
CA GLY A 70 -22.17 -0.19 29.86
C GLY A 70 -22.88 0.51 28.70
N LYS A 71 -22.65 1.81 28.49
CA LYS A 71 -23.20 2.58 27.36
C LYS A 71 -22.41 2.38 26.07
N ALA A 72 -21.13 2.02 26.18
CA ALA A 72 -20.24 1.77 25.05
C ALA A 72 -19.38 0.53 25.28
N GLU A 73 -19.05 -0.15 24.18
CA GLU A 73 -18.11 -1.28 24.17
C GLU A 73 -16.86 -0.88 23.36
N ILE A 74 -15.69 -1.23 23.89
CA ILE A 74 -14.40 -0.94 23.26
C ILE A 74 -13.94 -2.19 22.54
N VAL A 75 -13.77 -2.08 21.22
CA VAL A 75 -13.23 -3.16 20.38
C VAL A 75 -11.77 -2.85 20.07
N PRO A 76 -10.80 -3.71 20.48
CA PRO A 76 -9.40 -3.49 20.14
C PRO A 76 -9.18 -3.68 18.64
N GLY A 77 -8.52 -2.71 18.02
CA GLY A 77 -8.15 -2.76 16.61
C GLY A 77 -6.82 -3.46 16.35
N VAL A 78 -6.45 -3.51 15.07
CA VAL A 78 -5.13 -3.96 14.61
C VAL A 78 -4.46 -2.82 13.87
N LEU A 79 -3.23 -2.48 14.28
CA LEU A 79 -2.38 -1.53 13.58
C LEU A 79 -1.34 -2.30 12.78
N PHE A 80 -1.43 -2.25 11.45
CA PHE A 80 -0.45 -2.85 10.55
C PHE A 80 0.52 -1.79 10.03
N ILE A 81 1.83 -2.00 10.25
CA ILE A 81 2.88 -1.14 9.72
C ILE A 81 3.75 -1.98 8.77
N ASP A 82 3.67 -1.68 7.48
CA ASP A 82 4.55 -2.27 6.47
C ASP A 82 5.88 -1.51 6.41
N GLU A 83 6.94 -2.22 6.00
CA GLU A 83 8.31 -1.70 5.88
C GLU A 83 8.80 -0.90 7.10
N VAL A 84 8.62 -1.47 8.29
CA VAL A 84 8.94 -0.81 9.56
C VAL A 84 10.41 -0.35 9.68
N HIS A 85 11.32 -0.97 8.94
CA HIS A 85 12.74 -0.57 8.89
C HIS A 85 12.97 0.85 8.33
N MET A 86 11.94 1.47 7.75
CA MET A 86 11.97 2.85 7.28
C MET A 86 11.68 3.88 8.38
N LEU A 87 11.29 3.44 9.58
CA LEU A 87 11.06 4.31 10.73
C LEU A 87 12.37 4.74 11.40
N ASP A 88 12.32 5.92 12.02
CA ASP A 88 13.42 6.48 12.80
C ASP A 88 13.37 6.00 14.26
N ILE A 89 14.48 6.10 14.98
CA ILE A 89 14.57 5.69 16.40
C ILE A 89 13.55 6.39 17.32
N GLU A 90 13.19 7.63 17.01
CA GLU A 90 12.19 8.40 17.75
C GLU A 90 10.79 7.77 17.64
N CYS A 91 10.42 7.28 16.44
CA CYS A 91 9.18 6.57 16.22
C CYS A 91 9.13 5.26 17.00
N PHE A 92 10.23 4.51 17.04
CA PHE A 92 10.30 3.28 17.83
C PHE A 92 10.19 3.54 19.33
N SER A 93 10.80 4.63 19.81
CA SER A 93 10.71 5.04 21.22
C SER A 93 9.29 5.44 21.59
N PHE A 94 8.59 6.14 20.68
CA PHE A 94 7.18 6.46 20.82
C PHE A 94 6.30 5.21 20.85
N LEU A 95 6.52 4.28 19.92
CA LEU A 95 5.77 3.02 19.86
C LEU A 95 5.96 2.18 21.13
N ASN A 96 7.19 2.11 21.65
CA ASN A 96 7.50 1.36 22.86
C ASN A 96 6.66 1.84 24.05
N ARG A 97 6.54 3.18 24.22
CA ARG A 97 5.69 3.80 25.25
C ARG A 97 4.20 3.63 24.94
N ALA A 98 3.79 3.76 23.69
CA ALA A 98 2.39 3.66 23.29
C ALA A 98 1.82 2.25 23.51
N LEU A 99 2.64 1.21 23.31
CA LEU A 99 2.28 -0.20 23.54
C LEU A 99 2.11 -0.57 25.01
N GLU A 100 2.52 0.29 25.94
CA GLU A 100 2.30 0.08 27.39
C GLU A 100 0.93 0.56 27.85
N SER A 101 0.19 1.28 27.00
CA SER A 101 -1.16 1.73 27.31
C SER A 101 -2.16 0.58 27.24
N ASP A 102 -3.10 0.52 28.20
CA ASP A 102 -4.18 -0.48 28.24
C ASP A 102 -5.09 -0.43 27.01
N MET A 103 -5.14 0.73 26.34
CA MET A 103 -5.98 0.98 25.16
C MET A 103 -5.22 0.77 23.84
N ALA A 104 -4.01 0.19 23.89
CA ALA A 104 -3.19 -0.04 22.69
C ALA A 104 -3.80 -1.14 21.80
N PRO A 105 -3.88 -0.91 20.47
CA PRO A 105 -4.28 -1.96 19.53
C PRO A 105 -3.19 -3.01 19.36
N VAL A 106 -3.55 -4.16 18.78
CA VAL A 106 -2.55 -5.17 18.40
C VAL A 106 -1.69 -4.62 17.27
N LEU A 107 -0.38 -4.51 17.50
CA LEU A 107 0.58 -4.04 16.52
C LEU A 107 1.15 -5.21 15.72
N ILE A 108 0.99 -5.17 14.40
CA ILE A 108 1.62 -6.09 13.45
C ILE A 108 2.60 -5.28 12.60
N MET A 109 3.86 -5.72 12.57
CA MET A 109 4.92 -5.08 11.77
C MET A 109 5.46 -6.04 10.74
N ALA A 110 5.70 -5.54 9.53
CA ALA A 110 6.36 -6.27 8.46
C ALA A 110 7.67 -5.59 8.07
N THR A 111 8.66 -6.41 7.70
CA THR A 111 9.96 -5.94 7.23
C THR A 111 10.55 -6.91 6.24
N ASN A 112 11.01 -6.40 5.11
CA ASN A 112 11.69 -7.20 4.09
C ASN A 112 13.22 -7.16 4.22
N ARG A 113 13.76 -6.57 5.29
CA ARG A 113 15.21 -6.41 5.49
C ARG A 113 15.74 -7.23 6.66
N GLY A 114 16.91 -7.84 6.45
CA GLY A 114 17.58 -8.71 7.42
C GLY A 114 18.40 -7.95 8.46
N ILE A 115 19.53 -7.35 8.07
CA ILE A 115 20.35 -6.50 8.96
C ILE A 115 20.49 -5.14 8.33
N THR A 116 20.02 -4.10 9.03
CA THR A 116 20.03 -2.73 8.53
C THR A 116 20.36 -1.71 9.59
N LYS A 117 20.84 -0.55 9.13
CA LYS A 117 21.06 0.62 9.98
C LYS A 117 19.72 1.21 10.41
N ILE A 118 19.54 1.47 11.70
CA ILE A 118 18.36 2.17 12.21
C ILE A 118 18.49 3.64 11.82
N ARG A 119 17.47 4.19 11.17
CA ARG A 119 17.51 5.59 10.75
C ARG A 119 17.57 6.52 11.98
N GLY A 120 18.40 7.55 11.87
CA GLY A 120 18.72 8.46 12.98
C GLY A 120 19.87 7.99 13.89
N THR A 121 20.44 6.80 13.68
CA THR A 121 21.61 6.32 14.44
C THR A 121 22.67 5.74 13.53
N ASP A 122 23.89 5.46 14.03
CA ASP A 122 24.96 4.78 13.30
C ASP A 122 25.02 3.26 13.49
N TYR A 123 24.13 2.71 14.31
CA TYR A 123 24.13 1.30 14.67
C TYR A 123 23.32 0.46 13.68
N LYS A 124 23.81 -0.76 13.41
CA LYS A 124 23.08 -1.77 12.65
C LYS A 124 22.36 -2.71 13.61
N SER A 125 21.12 -3.05 13.31
CA SER A 125 20.33 -4.00 14.08
C SER A 125 19.63 -5.01 13.16
N PRO A 126 19.22 -6.17 13.70
CA PRO A 126 18.30 -7.07 13.00
C PRO A 126 17.01 -6.32 12.65
N HIS A 127 16.54 -6.52 11.43
CA HIS A 127 15.31 -5.95 10.88
C HIS A 127 15.21 -4.41 10.87
N GLY A 128 16.28 -3.70 11.25
CA GLY A 128 16.25 -2.24 11.42
C GLY A 128 15.43 -1.78 12.63
N ILE A 129 15.19 -2.66 13.60
CA ILE A 129 14.43 -2.39 14.82
C ILE A 129 15.41 -2.34 16.01
N PRO A 130 15.26 -1.41 16.97
CA PRO A 130 16.00 -1.46 18.23
C PRO A 130 15.81 -2.79 18.96
N ILE A 131 16.88 -3.29 19.59
CA ILE A 131 16.86 -4.59 20.32
C ILE A 131 15.82 -4.56 21.45
N ASP A 132 15.67 -3.41 22.11
CA ASP A 132 14.69 -3.23 23.20
C ASP A 132 13.24 -3.50 22.77
N LEU A 133 12.90 -3.11 21.54
CA LEU A 133 11.57 -3.39 20.98
C LEU A 133 11.52 -4.82 20.43
N LEU A 134 12.60 -5.31 19.82
CA LEU A 134 12.67 -6.67 19.27
C LEU A 134 12.44 -7.75 20.33
N ASP A 135 12.98 -7.57 21.55
CA ASP A 135 12.79 -8.49 22.67
C ASP A 135 11.34 -8.56 23.17
N ARG A 136 10.54 -7.52 22.91
CA ARG A 136 9.11 -7.47 23.25
C ARG A 136 8.22 -8.09 22.16
N LEU A 137 8.75 -8.36 20.97
CA LEU A 137 7.99 -8.80 19.80
C LEU A 137 8.12 -10.30 19.57
N LEU A 138 7.06 -10.88 19.01
CA LEU A 138 7.10 -12.23 18.47
C LEU A 138 7.44 -12.18 16.98
N ILE A 139 8.56 -12.82 16.61
CA ILE A 139 9.01 -12.87 15.21
C ILE A 139 8.40 -14.11 14.54
N ILE A 140 7.60 -13.88 13.50
CA ILE A 140 7.05 -14.93 12.63
C ILE A 140 7.82 -14.89 11.32
N ALA A 141 8.66 -15.89 11.08
CA ALA A 141 9.41 -16.01 9.84
C ALA A 141 8.57 -16.73 8.77
N THR A 142 8.47 -16.13 7.58
CA THR A 142 7.82 -16.75 6.42
C THR A 142 8.83 -17.54 5.59
N THR A 143 8.43 -18.71 5.11
CA THR A 143 9.23 -19.52 4.18
C THR A 143 8.91 -19.16 2.72
N PRO A 144 9.89 -19.30 1.80
CA PRO A 144 9.61 -19.14 0.37
C PRO A 144 8.67 -20.23 -0.13
N TYR A 145 7.86 -19.90 -1.13
CA TYR A 145 6.89 -20.83 -1.71
C TYR A 145 7.55 -21.91 -2.57
N GLU A 146 6.94 -23.10 -2.60
CA GLU A 146 7.27 -24.16 -3.54
C GLU A 146 6.58 -23.96 -4.91
N GLU A 147 7.09 -24.63 -5.95
CA GLU A 147 6.54 -24.54 -7.32
C GLU A 147 5.04 -24.89 -7.38
N LYS A 148 4.62 -25.90 -6.60
CA LYS A 148 3.21 -26.32 -6.52
C LYS A 148 2.33 -25.23 -5.92
N GLU A 149 2.83 -24.55 -4.90
CA GLU A 149 2.12 -23.46 -4.22
C GLU A 149 2.02 -22.24 -5.14
N ILE A 150 3.10 -21.90 -5.86
CA ILE A 150 3.09 -20.81 -6.85
C ILE A 150 2.06 -21.09 -7.94
N LYS A 151 2.02 -22.32 -8.48
CA LYS A 151 1.01 -22.70 -9.48
C LYS A 151 -0.41 -22.51 -8.94
N GLN A 152 -0.67 -22.90 -7.69
CA GLN A 152 -1.98 -22.74 -7.06
C GLN A 152 -2.33 -21.26 -6.84
N ILE A 153 -1.38 -20.45 -6.38
CA ILE A 153 -1.57 -19.00 -6.19
C ILE A 153 -1.91 -18.33 -7.53
N LEU A 154 -1.18 -18.68 -8.60
CA LEU A 154 -1.45 -18.14 -9.93
C LEU A 154 -2.84 -18.55 -10.44
N LYS A 155 -3.28 -19.79 -10.20
CA LYS A 155 -4.65 -20.23 -10.54
C LYS A 155 -5.73 -19.41 -9.83
N ILE A 156 -5.59 -19.21 -8.52
CA ILE A 156 -6.53 -18.38 -7.75
C ILE A 156 -6.54 -16.94 -8.28
N ARG A 157 -5.39 -16.40 -8.68
CA ARG A 157 -5.31 -15.07 -9.28
C ARG A 157 -5.99 -14.98 -10.64
N CYS A 158 -5.87 -16.02 -11.49
CA CYS A 158 -6.61 -16.09 -12.74
C CYS A 158 -8.13 -16.12 -12.53
N GLU A 159 -8.59 -16.86 -11.52
CA GLU A 159 -10.01 -16.92 -11.14
C GLU A 159 -10.52 -15.56 -10.62
N GLU A 160 -9.76 -14.90 -9.74
CA GLU A 160 -10.12 -13.58 -9.20
C GLU A 160 -10.16 -12.48 -10.28
N GLU A 161 -9.26 -12.55 -11.26
CA GLU A 161 -9.17 -11.59 -12.36
C GLU A 161 -10.06 -11.95 -13.58
N ASP A 162 -10.83 -13.05 -13.50
CA ASP A 162 -11.68 -13.58 -14.57
C ASP A 162 -10.92 -13.75 -15.90
N VAL A 163 -9.78 -14.43 -15.82
CA VAL A 163 -8.88 -14.70 -16.95
C VAL A 163 -8.79 -16.20 -17.22
N GLU A 164 -9.36 -16.62 -18.36
CA GLU A 164 -9.18 -17.98 -18.86
C GLU A 164 -7.75 -18.16 -19.40
N MET A 165 -6.96 -19.04 -18.78
CA MET A 165 -5.61 -19.38 -19.22
C MET A 165 -5.50 -20.87 -19.53
N SER A 166 -4.71 -21.21 -20.56
CA SER A 166 -4.37 -22.60 -20.87
C SER A 166 -3.47 -23.22 -19.79
N ASP A 167 -3.59 -24.53 -19.55
CA ASP A 167 -2.75 -25.24 -18.55
C ASP A 167 -1.25 -25.17 -18.88
N ASP A 168 -0.90 -25.13 -20.17
CA ASP A 168 0.47 -24.94 -20.65
C ASP A 168 0.98 -23.52 -20.36
N ALA A 169 0.12 -22.52 -20.52
CA ALA A 169 0.42 -21.12 -20.22
C ALA A 169 0.69 -20.94 -18.72
N ILE A 170 -0.13 -21.54 -17.85
CA ILE A 170 0.06 -21.52 -16.39
C ILE A 170 1.38 -22.21 -16.01
N THR A 171 1.72 -23.32 -16.64
CA THR A 171 2.97 -24.04 -16.34
C THR A 171 4.21 -23.23 -16.71
N ILE A 172 4.18 -22.51 -17.83
CA ILE A 172 5.27 -21.58 -18.21
C ILE A 172 5.32 -20.38 -17.27
N LEU A 173 4.16 -19.82 -16.91
CA LEU A 173 4.09 -18.70 -15.98
C LEU A 173 4.62 -19.08 -14.59
N THR A 174 4.36 -20.31 -14.14
CA THR A 174 4.90 -20.86 -12.89
C THR A 174 6.42 -20.90 -12.92
N LYS A 175 7.02 -21.37 -14.03
CA LYS A 175 8.49 -21.34 -14.21
C LYS A 175 9.06 -19.92 -14.19
N ILE A 176 8.39 -18.97 -14.86
CA ILE A 176 8.78 -17.55 -14.81
C ILE A 176 8.69 -17.02 -13.38
N GLY A 177 7.64 -17.37 -12.63
CA GLY A 177 7.46 -16.98 -11.23
C GLY A 177 8.53 -17.53 -10.29
N MET A 178 9.04 -18.75 -10.57
CA MET A 178 10.16 -19.37 -9.84
C MET A 178 11.50 -18.68 -10.15
N GLU A 179 11.76 -18.32 -11.41
CA GLU A 179 13.02 -17.69 -11.83
C GLU A 179 13.10 -16.20 -11.46
N THR A 180 11.95 -15.51 -11.38
CA THR A 180 11.88 -14.06 -11.16
C THR A 180 11.22 -13.70 -9.82
N SER A 181 9.97 -13.25 -9.84
CA SER A 181 9.17 -12.98 -8.65
C SER A 181 7.70 -13.27 -8.90
N LEU A 182 7.00 -13.70 -7.84
CA LEU A 182 5.55 -13.92 -7.89
C LEU A 182 4.79 -12.65 -8.31
N ARG A 183 5.25 -11.47 -7.86
CA ARG A 183 4.65 -10.18 -8.24
C ARG A 183 4.71 -9.94 -9.75
N TYR A 184 5.86 -10.21 -10.36
CA TYR A 184 6.03 -10.07 -11.80
C TYR A 184 5.14 -11.07 -12.56
N ALA A 185 5.07 -12.33 -12.11
CA ALA A 185 4.18 -13.33 -12.71
C ALA A 185 2.70 -12.92 -12.65
N ILE A 186 2.22 -12.34 -11.55
CA ILE A 186 0.85 -11.84 -11.43
C ILE A 186 0.59 -10.68 -12.42
N GLN A 187 1.52 -9.73 -12.52
CA GLN A 187 1.38 -8.61 -13.48
C GLN A 187 1.37 -9.08 -14.95
N LEU A 188 2.06 -10.19 -15.25
CA LEU A 188 2.03 -10.82 -16.56
C LEU A 188 0.65 -11.40 -16.90
N ILE A 189 -0.14 -11.89 -15.93
CA ILE A 189 -1.49 -12.43 -16.18
C ILE A 189 -2.37 -11.36 -16.83
N MET A 190 -2.49 -10.20 -16.18
CA MET A 190 -3.28 -9.07 -16.69
C MET A 190 -2.78 -8.59 -18.06
N SER A 191 -1.46 -8.48 -18.22
CA SER A 191 -0.87 -8.03 -19.47
C SER A 191 -1.08 -9.05 -20.61
N ALA A 192 -1.02 -10.34 -20.31
CA ALA A 192 -1.26 -11.41 -21.28
C ALA A 192 -2.74 -11.50 -21.68
N ASN A 193 -3.66 -11.25 -20.74
CA ASN A 193 -5.08 -11.12 -21.04
C ASN A 193 -5.35 -9.97 -22.01
N LEU A 194 -4.71 -8.80 -21.82
CA LEU A 194 -4.85 -7.68 -22.75
C LEU A 194 -4.34 -8.02 -24.17
N VAL A 195 -3.25 -8.79 -24.27
CA VAL A 195 -2.72 -9.26 -25.56
C VAL A 195 -3.65 -10.29 -26.20
N ALA A 196 -4.20 -11.22 -25.43
CA ALA A 196 -5.17 -12.20 -25.91
C ALA A 196 -6.46 -11.52 -26.42
N ARG A 197 -6.99 -10.55 -25.66
CA ARG A 197 -8.12 -9.71 -26.09
C ARG A 197 -7.81 -8.95 -27.38
N LYS A 198 -6.57 -8.46 -27.53
CA LYS A 198 -6.12 -7.80 -28.78
C LYS A 198 -6.11 -8.76 -29.97
N ARG A 199 -5.78 -10.05 -29.78
CA ARG A 199 -5.92 -11.07 -30.83
C ARG A 199 -7.34 -11.59 -31.00
N LYS A 200 -8.30 -11.09 -30.21
CA LYS A 200 -9.69 -11.58 -30.10
C LYS A 200 -9.78 -13.04 -29.64
N GLY A 201 -8.81 -13.50 -28.85
CA GLY A 201 -8.85 -14.79 -28.17
C GLY A 201 -9.59 -14.68 -26.84
N THR A 202 -10.31 -15.73 -26.46
CA THR A 202 -10.98 -15.86 -25.15
C THR A 202 -10.00 -16.38 -24.09
N GLU A 203 -9.19 -17.38 -24.46
CA GLU A 203 -8.18 -18.01 -23.63
C GLU A 203 -6.79 -17.39 -23.87
N VAL A 204 -6.00 -17.19 -22.81
CA VAL A 204 -4.59 -16.80 -22.89
C VAL A 204 -3.71 -18.00 -23.23
N SER A 205 -2.90 -17.84 -24.28
CA SER A 205 -1.99 -18.85 -24.80
C SER A 205 -0.54 -18.57 -24.40
N VAL A 206 0.32 -19.57 -24.59
CA VAL A 206 1.78 -19.46 -24.36
C VAL A 206 2.42 -18.33 -25.18
N GLU A 207 1.90 -18.08 -26.38
CA GLU A 207 2.43 -17.04 -27.28
C GLU A 207 2.20 -15.63 -26.71
N ASP A 208 1.07 -15.41 -26.05
CA ASP A 208 0.77 -14.13 -25.42
C ASP A 208 1.73 -13.86 -24.27
N ILE A 209 2.00 -14.86 -23.42
CA ILE A 209 2.96 -14.74 -22.31
C ILE A 209 4.36 -14.44 -22.84
N LYS A 210 4.82 -15.16 -23.88
CA LYS A 210 6.13 -14.89 -24.50
C LYS A 210 6.23 -13.47 -25.07
N ARG A 211 5.15 -12.98 -25.66
CA ARG A 211 5.08 -11.60 -26.19
C ARG A 211 5.13 -10.57 -25.06
N VAL A 212 4.44 -10.80 -23.95
CA VAL A 212 4.48 -9.87 -22.81
C VAL A 212 5.85 -9.91 -22.14
N TYR A 213 6.46 -11.09 -22.00
CA TYR A 213 7.78 -11.27 -21.41
C TYR A 213 8.92 -10.60 -22.22
N SER A 214 8.74 -10.43 -23.53
CA SER A 214 9.67 -9.66 -24.36
C SER A 214 9.47 -8.15 -24.24
N LEU A 215 8.25 -7.69 -23.94
CA LEU A 215 7.92 -6.27 -23.77
C LEU A 215 8.30 -5.74 -22.38
N PHE A 216 8.01 -6.53 -21.34
CA PHE A 216 8.25 -6.13 -19.95
C PHE A 216 9.45 -6.90 -19.40
N LEU A 217 10.50 -6.16 -19.09
CA LEU A 217 11.70 -6.72 -18.45
C LEU A 217 11.49 -6.84 -16.94
N ASP A 218 11.97 -7.93 -16.36
CA ASP A 218 12.12 -8.10 -14.92
C ASP A 218 13.30 -7.26 -14.37
N GLU A 219 13.37 -7.11 -13.06
CA GLU A 219 14.40 -6.31 -12.38
C GLU A 219 15.82 -6.78 -12.72
N SER A 220 16.04 -8.11 -12.78
CA SER A 220 17.37 -8.69 -13.00
C SER A 220 17.85 -8.41 -14.43
N ARG A 221 16.99 -8.61 -15.43
CA ARG A 221 17.28 -8.29 -16.85
C ARG A 221 17.41 -6.79 -17.07
N SER A 222 16.58 -5.98 -16.40
CA SER A 222 16.67 -4.51 -16.46
C SER A 222 18.00 -4.01 -15.89
N SER A 223 18.45 -4.59 -14.77
CA SER A 223 19.73 -4.25 -14.15
C SER A 223 20.93 -4.63 -15.02
N GLN A 224 20.88 -5.78 -15.71
CA GLN A 224 21.90 -6.18 -16.68
C GLN A 224 21.93 -5.23 -17.88
N PHE A 225 20.76 -4.92 -18.44
CA PHE A 225 20.62 -3.97 -19.53
C PHE A 225 21.22 -2.60 -19.15
N LEU A 226 20.93 -2.09 -17.95
CA LEU A 226 21.52 -0.84 -17.47
C LEU A 226 23.05 -0.90 -17.34
N LYS A 227 23.62 -2.03 -16.90
CA LYS A 227 25.09 -2.20 -16.79
C LYS A 227 25.76 -2.21 -18.17
N GLU A 228 25.15 -2.87 -19.15
CA GLU A 228 25.67 -2.91 -20.53
C GLU A 228 25.63 -1.53 -21.20
N TYR A 229 24.56 -0.77 -20.95
CA TYR A 229 24.38 0.57 -21.53
C TYR A 229 24.93 1.71 -20.67
N GLN A 230 25.47 1.44 -19.48
CA GLN A 230 26.04 2.47 -18.60
C GLN A 230 27.19 3.25 -19.27
N MET A 231 27.97 2.58 -20.13
CA MET A 231 29.05 3.22 -20.90
C MET A 231 28.53 4.23 -21.95
N SER A 232 27.34 4.03 -22.54
CA SER A 232 26.78 4.95 -23.54
C SER A 232 25.83 6.00 -22.93
N SER A 233 25.10 5.61 -21.89
CA SER A 233 24.02 6.40 -21.27
C SER A 233 24.55 7.53 -20.39
N CYS A 234 25.65 7.28 -19.65
CA CYS A 234 26.23 8.31 -18.79
C CYS A 234 26.73 9.50 -19.63
N SER A 235 27.33 9.24 -20.80
CA SER A 235 27.80 10.31 -21.70
C SER A 235 26.66 11.10 -22.37
N THR A 236 25.52 10.46 -22.62
CA THR A 236 24.39 11.07 -23.36
C THR A 236 23.50 11.89 -22.43
N ILE A 237 23.23 11.39 -21.22
CA ILE A 237 22.49 12.15 -20.18
C ILE A 237 23.32 13.35 -19.72
N TRP A 238 24.64 13.21 -19.53
CA TRP A 238 25.52 14.35 -19.22
C TRP A 238 25.63 15.35 -20.39
N LYS A 239 25.74 14.89 -21.65
CA LYS A 239 25.73 15.78 -22.83
C LYS A 239 24.40 16.50 -23.01
N TRP A 240 23.28 15.85 -22.69
CA TRP A 240 21.96 16.45 -22.74
C TRP A 240 21.75 17.48 -21.62
N MET A 241 22.19 17.17 -20.39
CA MET A 241 22.21 18.10 -19.26
C MET A 241 23.22 19.24 -19.41
N SER A 242 24.33 19.04 -20.11
CA SER A 242 25.30 20.11 -20.39
C SER A 242 24.84 21.06 -21.51
N ARG A 243 24.00 20.59 -22.46
CA ARG A 243 23.46 21.42 -23.56
C ARG A 243 22.31 22.33 -23.13
N LYS A 244 21.50 21.92 -22.16
CA LYS A 244 20.52 22.81 -21.52
C LYS A 244 21.13 23.30 -20.22
N LYS A 245 21.53 24.56 -20.17
CA LYS A 245 22.12 25.26 -19.01
C LYS A 245 21.17 25.30 -17.80
N CYS A 246 20.78 24.13 -17.29
CA CYS A 246 19.95 23.93 -16.11
C CYS A 246 20.90 23.61 -14.96
N ARG A 247 21.11 24.59 -14.07
CA ARG A 247 21.64 24.32 -12.73
C ARG A 247 20.57 23.54 -11.97
N LEU A 248 20.64 22.22 -12.03
CA LEU A 248 19.94 21.34 -11.09
C LEU A 248 21.03 20.54 -10.37
N GLU A 249 21.05 20.66 -9.05
CA GLU A 249 21.99 19.94 -8.19
C GLU A 249 21.80 18.41 -8.35
N PRO A 250 22.87 17.61 -8.20
CA PRO A 250 22.87 16.18 -8.52
C PRO A 250 21.92 15.31 -7.67
N SER A 251 21.31 15.85 -6.62
CA SER A 251 20.45 15.13 -5.67
C SER A 251 19.06 14.78 -6.23
N TYR A 252 18.61 15.42 -7.33
CA TYR A 252 17.24 15.28 -7.82
C TYR A 252 17.02 14.20 -8.90
N LEU A 253 18.07 13.51 -9.35
CA LEU A 253 18.00 12.54 -10.47
C LEU A 253 17.52 11.13 -10.11
N LEU A 254 17.41 10.81 -8.82
CA LEU A 254 17.00 9.47 -8.36
C LEU A 254 15.50 9.31 -8.12
N CYS A 255 14.69 10.37 -8.31
CA CYS A 255 13.31 10.39 -7.79
C CYS A 255 12.20 10.11 -8.82
N THR A 256 12.51 9.75 -10.06
CA THR A 256 11.46 9.53 -11.09
C THR A 256 11.50 8.14 -11.70
N PHE A 257 11.45 7.09 -10.88
CA PHE A 257 11.00 5.77 -11.36
C PHE A 257 10.23 4.93 -10.32
N SER A 258 10.03 5.44 -9.11
CA SER A 258 9.21 4.81 -8.08
C SER A 258 8.27 5.83 -7.45
N HIS A 259 7.21 6.22 -8.15
CA HIS A 259 5.89 6.44 -7.55
C HIS A 259 4.93 7.00 -8.59
N GLN A 260 3.88 6.22 -8.81
CA GLN A 260 2.63 6.68 -9.34
C GLN A 260 1.96 7.56 -8.28
N GLN A 261 1.73 8.83 -8.62
CA GLN A 261 0.85 9.85 -8.02
C GLN A 261 1.63 11.15 -7.78
N TYR A 262 1.56 12.06 -8.76
CA TYR A 262 1.23 13.47 -8.56
C TYR A 262 1.16 14.09 -9.96
N VAL A 263 -0.06 14.41 -10.41
CA VAL A 263 -0.30 15.25 -11.59
C VAL A 263 -0.58 16.66 -11.08
N PRO A 264 0.36 17.61 -11.13
CA PRO A 264 0.00 19.01 -11.06
C PRO A 264 -0.41 19.47 -12.46
N HIS A 265 -1.67 19.90 -12.58
CA HIS A 265 -2.20 20.67 -13.70
C HIS A 265 -1.27 21.84 -14.07
N LEU A 266 -0.53 21.73 -15.17
CA LEU A 266 0.08 22.87 -15.83
C LEU A 266 -0.87 23.38 -16.91
N LYS A 267 -1.70 24.34 -16.49
CA LYS A 267 -2.41 25.26 -17.39
C LYS A 267 -1.37 26.12 -18.13
N GLY A 268 -1.51 26.17 -19.45
CA GLY A 268 -1.14 27.32 -20.26
C GLY A 268 0.34 27.45 -20.64
N CYS A 269 0.66 27.07 -21.88
CA CYS A 269 1.47 27.96 -22.70
C CYS A 269 1.06 27.78 -24.17
N ARG A 270 0.55 28.88 -24.73
CA ARG A 270 0.06 29.04 -26.08
C ARG A 270 1.21 28.97 -27.09
N THR A 271 0.89 28.45 -28.27
CA THR A 271 1.39 28.80 -29.62
C THR A 271 2.49 29.87 -29.69
N PHE A 272 3.67 29.51 -30.19
CA PHE A 272 4.15 29.79 -31.55
C PHE A 272 5.35 28.90 -31.87
#